data_AF-A0A9D5MRG9-F1
#
_entry.id   AF-A0A9D5MRG9-F1
#
_cell.length_a   1.000
_cell.length_b   1.000
_cell.length_c   1.000
_cell.angle_alpha   90.00
_cell.angle_beta   90.00
_cell.angle_gamma   90.00
#
_symmetry.space_group_name_H-M   'P 1'
#
loop_
_entity.id
_entity.type
_entity.pdbx_description
1 polymer ?
#
loop_
_entity_poly.entity_id
_entity_poly.type
_entity_poly.pdbx_seq_one_letter_code
_entity_poly.pdbx_strand_id
1 'polypeptide(L)'
;MKENYMDYIPTCNPLYTWDADEKGIVTVHVVNKGFYNLLAQKFFKRPRISHIKLDIYGSYVWQQMDSKRTVFEISKLVGERFGEDAEPLIPRLVKYFQILYDNKFIGYVKPLKKKKTK
;
A
#
# COMPACT_ATOMS: atom_id res chain seq x y z
N MET A 1 -4.94 22.20 14.55
CA MET A 1 -4.36 20.88 14.87
C MET A 1 -3.79 20.30 13.58
N LYS A 2 -2.50 19.98 13.54
CA LYS A 2 -1.87 19.30 12.40
C LYS A 2 -2.46 17.88 12.31
N GLU A 3 -2.93 17.46 11.13
CA GLU A 3 -3.29 16.06 10.91
C GLU A 3 -2.01 15.21 10.99
N ASN A 4 -2.01 14.17 11.83
CA ASN A 4 -0.86 13.28 11.99
C ASN A 4 -0.99 12.13 10.98
N TYR A 5 -0.01 12.03 10.07
CA TYR A 5 0.01 11.00 9.02
C TYR A 5 -0.01 9.57 9.60
N MET A 6 0.56 9.38 10.80
CA MET A 6 0.63 8.07 11.46
C MET A 6 -0.75 7.52 11.85
N ASP A 7 -1.77 8.38 11.93
CA ASP A 7 -3.14 8.00 12.28
C ASP A 7 -3.97 7.59 11.05
N TYR A 8 -3.43 7.73 9.83
CA TYR A 8 -4.14 7.31 8.63
C TYR A 8 -4.21 5.80 8.49
N ILE A 9 -5.33 5.32 7.94
CA ILE A 9 -5.56 3.91 7.65
C ILE A 9 -5.35 3.70 6.15
N PRO A 10 -4.21 3.14 5.71
CA PRO A 10 -4.02 2.83 4.29
C PRO A 10 -4.94 1.67 3.89
N THR A 11 -5.52 1.78 2.69
CA THR A 11 -6.39 0.73 2.12
C THR A 11 -6.02 0.47 0.67
N CYS A 12 -5.99 -0.81 0.28
CA CYS A 12 -5.79 -1.21 -1.10
C CYS A 12 -6.91 -0.68 -1.99
N ASN A 13 -6.57 -0.20 -3.18
CA ASN A 13 -7.56 0.26 -4.15
C ASN A 13 -8.42 -0.92 -4.63
N PRO A 14 -9.75 -0.90 -4.41
CA PRO A 14 -10.64 -2.01 -4.76
C PRO A 14 -10.75 -2.25 -6.27
N LEU A 15 -10.27 -1.33 -7.11
CA LEU A 15 -10.17 -1.52 -8.55
C LEU A 15 -9.14 -2.59 -8.95
N TYR A 16 -8.21 -2.93 -8.05
CA TYR A 16 -7.16 -3.91 -8.30
C TYR A 16 -7.40 -5.16 -7.45
N THR A 17 -7.20 -6.31 -8.07
CA THR A 17 -7.15 -7.60 -7.36
C THR A 17 -5.71 -7.95 -7.07
N TRP A 18 -5.47 -8.79 -6.08
CA TRP A 18 -4.14 -9.28 -5.75
C TRP A 18 -4.23 -10.66 -5.10
N ASP A 19 -3.16 -11.42 -5.22
CA ASP A 19 -2.96 -12.71 -4.58
C ASP A 19 -1.56 -12.76 -3.93
N ALA A 20 -1.35 -13.75 -3.06
CA ALA A 20 -0.04 -14.02 -2.47
C ALA A 20 0.34 -15.50 -2.71
N ASP A 21 1.58 -15.74 -3.09
CA ASP A 21 2.11 -17.11 -3.24
C ASP A 21 2.38 -17.78 -1.88
N GLU A 22 2.82 -19.05 -1.89
CA GLU A 22 3.13 -19.83 -0.69
C GLU A 22 4.20 -19.19 0.21
N LYS A 23 5.04 -18.31 -0.36
CA LYS A 23 6.08 -17.56 0.38
C LYS A 23 5.56 -16.21 0.88
N GLY A 24 4.28 -15.91 0.64
CA GLY A 24 3.64 -14.65 0.97
C GLY A 24 4.03 -13.51 0.04
N ILE A 25 4.56 -13.78 -1.16
CA ILE A 25 4.88 -12.73 -2.12
C ILE A 25 3.62 -12.30 -2.86
N VAL A 26 3.32 -11.02 -2.77
CA VAL A 26 2.11 -10.43 -3.35
C VAL A 26 2.32 -10.12 -4.82
N THR A 27 1.32 -10.48 -5.63
CA THR A 27 1.18 -10.03 -7.01
C THR A 27 -0.10 -9.20 -7.15
N VAL A 28 0.03 -7.95 -7.60
CA VAL A 28 -1.12 -7.07 -7.87
C VAL A 28 -1.49 -7.16 -9.35
N HIS A 29 -2.76 -7.40 -9.63
CA HIS A 29 -3.32 -7.48 -10.98
C HIS A 29 -3.98 -6.16 -11.37
N VAL A 30 -3.35 -5.44 -12.30
CA VAL A 30 -3.85 -4.17 -12.81
C VAL A 30 -4.49 -4.40 -14.18
N VAL A 31 -5.80 -4.22 -14.26
CA VAL A 31 -6.51 -4.30 -15.55
C VAL A 31 -6.31 -3.00 -16.31
N ASN A 32 -5.71 -3.06 -17.49
CA ASN A 32 -5.51 -1.91 -18.37
C ASN A 32 -6.82 -1.56 -19.11
N LYS A 33 -7.87 -1.15 -18.39
CA LYS A 33 -9.09 -0.57 -18.98
C LYS A 33 -8.94 0.94 -19.08
N GLY A 34 -8.57 1.45 -20.26
CA GLY A 34 -8.88 2.79 -20.83
C GLY A 34 -8.60 4.10 -20.06
N PHE A 35 -8.57 4.13 -18.73
CA PHE A 35 -8.34 5.35 -17.94
C PHE A 35 -6.85 5.74 -17.85
N TYR A 36 -5.93 4.79 -18.04
CA TYR A 36 -4.47 5.01 -18.00
C TYR A 36 -3.84 5.25 -19.39
N ASN A 37 -4.62 5.81 -20.34
CA ASN A 37 -4.21 6.03 -21.73
C ASN A 37 -2.91 6.83 -21.88
N LEU A 38 -2.50 7.67 -20.92
CA LEU A 38 -1.25 8.44 -21.01
C LEU A 38 0.01 7.57 -20.92
N LEU A 39 0.03 6.55 -20.06
CA LEU A 39 1.20 5.69 -19.89
C LEU A 39 1.23 4.55 -20.93
N ALA A 40 0.09 4.18 -21.51
CA ALA A 40 -0.05 3.10 -22.49
C ALA A 40 0.38 3.48 -23.91
N GLN A 41 0.21 4.74 -24.30
CA GLN A 41 0.38 5.17 -25.70
C GLN A 41 1.85 5.22 -26.17
N LYS A 42 2.83 5.31 -25.27
CA LYS A 42 4.23 5.51 -25.68
C LYS A 42 5.00 4.22 -25.99
N PHE A 43 4.48 3.03 -25.69
CA PHE A 43 5.19 1.76 -25.96
C PHE A 43 4.22 0.55 -26.03
N PHE A 44 4.01 0.05 -27.25
CA PHE A 44 3.77 -1.34 -27.68
C PHE A 44 2.73 -2.25 -26.96
N LYS A 45 1.83 -2.86 -27.75
CA LYS A 45 1.16 -4.17 -27.56
C LYS A 45 1.02 -4.68 -26.11
N ARG A 46 0.30 -3.96 -25.24
CA ARG A 46 0.23 -4.31 -23.82
C ARG A 46 -0.80 -5.40 -23.52
N PRO A 47 -0.47 -6.41 -22.70
CA PRO A 47 -1.44 -7.39 -22.24
C PRO A 47 -2.58 -6.71 -21.47
N ARG A 48 -3.78 -7.30 -21.55
CA ARG A 48 -5.02 -6.78 -20.93
C ARG A 48 -4.88 -6.60 -19.41
N ILE A 49 -3.93 -7.29 -18.79
CA ILE A 49 -3.64 -7.26 -17.34
C ILE A 49 -2.11 -7.17 -17.15
N SER A 50 -1.68 -6.27 -16.27
CA SER A 50 -0.30 -6.18 -15.79
C SER A 50 -0.19 -6.83 -14.41
N HIS A 51 0.80 -7.70 -14.23
CA HIS A 51 1.08 -8.38 -12.98
C HIS A 51 2.30 -7.72 -12.32
N ILE A 52 2.11 -7.09 -11.17
CA ILE A 52 3.16 -6.39 -10.43
C ILE A 52 3.51 -7.22 -9.21
N LYS A 53 4.66 -7.90 -9.27
CA LYS A 53 5.18 -8.69 -8.16
C LYS A 53 5.93 -7.78 -7.19
N LEU A 54 5.55 -7.81 -5.92
CA LEU A 54 6.21 -7.04 -4.86
C LEU A 54 7.42 -7.82 -4.30
N ASP A 55 8.33 -7.12 -3.63
CA ASP A 55 9.41 -7.73 -2.86
C ASP A 55 8.88 -8.28 -1.53
N ILE A 56 9.73 -8.98 -0.76
CA ILE A 56 9.34 -9.56 0.54
C ILE A 56 8.80 -8.48 1.49
N TYR A 57 9.49 -7.34 1.55
CA TYR A 57 9.11 -6.22 2.42
C TYR A 57 7.75 -5.63 2.02
N GLY A 58 7.61 -5.23 0.75
CA GLY A 58 6.39 -4.64 0.23
C GLY A 58 5.22 -5.60 0.28
N SER A 59 5.44 -6.89 0.02
CA SER A 59 4.41 -7.93 0.12
C SER A 59 3.88 -8.05 1.55
N TYR A 60 4.75 -8.01 2.55
CA TYR A 60 4.33 -8.07 3.94
C TYR A 60 3.52 -6.82 4.32
N VAL A 61 4.03 -5.62 4.00
CA VAL A 61 3.33 -4.36 4.27
C VAL A 61 1.96 -4.35 3.61
N TRP A 62 1.89 -4.78 2.35
CA TRP A 62 0.64 -4.85 1.58
C TRP A 62 -0.43 -5.68 2.27
N GLN A 63 -0.05 -6.86 2.78
CA GLN A 63 -0.95 -7.75 3.51
C GLN A 63 -1.43 -7.18 4.86
N GLN A 64 -0.75 -6.16 5.42
CA GLN A 64 -1.21 -5.50 6.65
C GLN A 64 -2.28 -4.41 6.40
N MET A 65 -2.50 -4.00 5.15
CA MET A 65 -3.49 -2.99 4.75
C MET A 65 -4.92 -3.56 4.71
N ASP A 66 -5.45 -3.89 5.89
CA ASP A 66 -6.75 -4.52 6.08
C ASP A 66 -7.93 -3.54 6.20
N SER A 67 -7.71 -2.27 5.86
CA SER A 67 -8.67 -1.15 6.04
C SER A 67 -9.04 -0.85 7.49
N LYS A 68 -8.29 -1.37 8.48
CA LYS A 68 -8.52 -1.14 9.91
C LYS A 68 -7.30 -0.56 10.60
N ARG A 69 -6.10 -1.06 10.28
CA ARG A 69 -4.85 -0.65 10.92
C ARG A 69 -4.36 0.69 10.42
N THR A 70 -3.83 1.49 11.35
CA THR A 70 -3.15 2.76 11.07
C THR A 70 -1.73 2.54 10.56
N VAL A 71 -1.14 3.55 9.92
CA VAL A 71 0.30 3.56 9.55
C VAL A 71 1.17 3.24 10.77
N PHE A 72 0.82 3.76 11.96
CA PHE A 72 1.53 3.45 13.19
C PHE A 72 1.46 1.97 13.58
N GLU A 73 0.27 1.37 13.57
CA GLU A 73 0.11 -0.06 13.90
C GLU A 73 0.86 -0.95 12.89
N ILE A 74 0.79 -0.62 11.60
CA ILE A 74 1.54 -1.34 10.57
C ILE A 74 3.05 -1.21 10.81
N SER A 75 3.53 -0.03 11.22
CA SER A 75 4.96 0.16 11.50
C SER A 75 5.49 -0.75 12.61
N LYS A 76 4.69 -1.01 13.66
CA LYS A 76 5.05 -1.96 14.71
C LYS A 76 5.16 -3.38 14.18
N LEU A 77 4.18 -3.83 13.41
CA LEU A 77 4.18 -5.17 12.80
C LEU A 77 5.35 -5.38 11.83
N VAL A 78 5.76 -4.33 11.12
CA VAL A 78 6.95 -4.34 10.25
C VAL A 78 8.22 -4.42 11.09
N GLY A 79 8.29 -3.69 12.21
CA GLY A 79 9.44 -3.71 13.10
C GLY A 79 9.62 -5.06 13.77
N GLU A 80 8.52 -5.66 14.24
CA GLU A 80 8.52 -7.00 14.82
C GLU A 80 8.99 -8.08 13.83
N ARG A 81 8.64 -7.94 12.54
CA ARG A 81 9.00 -8.94 11.52
C ARG A 81 10.44 -8.81 11.01
N PHE A 82 10.93 -7.59 10.85
CA PHE A 82 12.21 -7.34 10.17
C PHE A 82 13.32 -6.83 11.12
N GLY A 83 13.01 -6.56 12.39
CA GLY A 83 14.01 -6.18 13.40
C GLY A 83 14.80 -4.91 13.05
N GLU A 84 16.06 -4.87 13.51
CA GLU A 84 16.99 -3.74 13.31
C GLU A 84 17.37 -3.53 11.83
N ASP A 85 17.23 -4.54 10.96
CA ASP A 85 17.50 -4.43 9.51
C ASP A 85 16.52 -3.50 8.78
N ALA A 86 15.45 -3.08 9.47
CA ALA A 86 14.47 -2.15 8.95
C ALA A 86 14.85 -0.69 9.17
N GLU A 87 15.91 -0.36 9.93
CA GLU A 87 16.22 1.04 10.23
C GLU A 87 16.78 1.83 9.02
N PRO A 88 16.29 3.06 8.75
CA PRO A 88 15.18 3.72 9.43
C PRO A 88 13.81 3.24 8.89
N LEU A 89 13.04 2.56 9.75
CA LEU A 89 11.82 1.84 9.35
C LEU A 89 10.71 2.78 8.94
N ILE A 90 10.46 3.79 9.78
CA ILE A 90 9.36 4.73 9.58
C ILE A 90 9.54 5.50 8.26
N PRO A 91 10.70 6.12 7.96
CA PRO A 91 10.90 6.77 6.67
C PRO A 91 10.72 5.85 5.47
N ARG A 92 11.23 4.61 5.53
CA ARG A 92 11.06 3.63 4.44
C ARG A 92 9.60 3.27 4.24
N LEU A 93 8.85 3.01 5.31
CA LEU A 93 7.43 2.66 5.27
C LEU A 93 6.58 3.83 4.74
N VAL A 94 6.85 5.05 5.22
CA VAL A 94 6.19 6.27 4.74
C VAL A 94 6.44 6.46 3.25
N LYS A 95 7.70 6.29 2.80
CA LYS A 95 8.04 6.40 1.38
C LYS A 95 7.34 5.35 0.54
N TYR A 96 7.25 4.12 1.04
CA TYR A 96 6.53 3.03 0.37
C TYR A 96 5.05 3.37 0.17
N PHE A 97 4.36 3.80 1.23
CA PHE A 97 2.96 4.21 1.12
C PHE A 97 2.76 5.44 0.20
N GLN A 98 3.69 6.40 0.21
CA GLN A 98 3.65 7.52 -0.72
C GLN A 98 3.71 7.06 -2.17
N ILE A 99 4.65 6.16 -2.51
CA ILE A 99 4.78 5.59 -3.87
C ILE A 99 3.48 4.89 -4.28
N LEU A 100 2.92 4.04 -3.41
CA LEU A 100 1.67 3.34 -3.71
C LEU A 100 0.50 4.32 -3.91
N TYR A 101 0.40 5.35 -3.08
CA TYR A 101 -0.66 6.35 -3.15
C TYR A 101 -0.57 7.19 -4.43
N ASP A 102 0.63 7.65 -4.77
CA ASP A 102 0.88 8.46 -5.97
C ASP A 102 0.52 7.68 -7.25
N ASN A 103 0.83 6.39 -7.27
CA ASN A 103 0.50 5.47 -8.34
C ASN A 103 -0.92 4.87 -8.24
N LYS A 104 -1.77 5.37 -7.32
CA LYS A 104 -3.18 4.98 -7.16
C LYS A 104 -3.41 3.51 -6.79
N PHE A 105 -2.41 2.84 -6.22
CA PHE A 105 -2.54 1.48 -5.67
C PHE A 105 -3.25 1.43 -4.34
N ILE A 106 -3.16 2.51 -3.56
CA ILE A 106 -3.80 2.63 -2.25
C ILE A 106 -4.48 3.98 -2.10
N GLY A 107 -5.43 4.06 -1.17
CA GLY A 107 -5.97 5.30 -0.61
C GLY A 107 -5.77 5.34 0.91
N TYR A 108 -6.22 6.43 1.54
CA TYR A 108 -6.28 6.53 3.00
C TYR A 108 -7.72 6.78 3.44
N VAL A 109 -8.15 6.04 4.46
CA VAL A 109 -9.38 6.34 5.19
C VAL A 109 -9.02 7.26 6.35
N LYS A 110 -9.70 8.40 6.47
CA LYS A 110 -9.58 9.25 7.66
C LYS A 110 -10.29 8.55 8.83
N PRO A 111 -9.63 8.27 9.95
CA PRO A 111 -10.34 7.80 11.13
C PRO A 111 -11.36 8.85 11.56
N LEU A 112 -12.60 8.42 11.81
CA LEU A 112 -13.61 9.27 12.42
C LEU A 112 -13.05 9.81 13.73
N LYS A 113 -12.95 11.13 13.90
CA LYS A 113 -12.52 11.74 15.16
C LYS A 113 -13.43 11.20 16.26
N LYS A 114 -12.91 10.35 17.16
CA LYS A 114 -13.63 10.04 18.39
C LYS A 114 -13.82 11.37 19.12
N LYS A 115 -15.07 11.82 19.26
CA LYS A 115 -15.39 12.96 20.14
C LYS A 115 -14.79 12.61 21.50
N LYS A 116 -13.86 13.44 21.99
CA LYS A 116 -13.47 13.38 23.40
C LYS A 116 -14.74 13.64 24.19
N THR A 117 -15.34 12.60 24.75
CA THR A 117 -16.40 12.76 25.75
C THR A 117 -15.75 13.49 26.92
N LYS A 118 -16.29 14.68 27.20
CA LYS A 118 -15.86 15.56 28.26
C LYS A 118 -16.18 14.94 29.62
#